data_AF-A0A1J0VTA9-F1
#
_entry.id   AF-A0A1J0VTA9-F1
#
_cell.length_a   1.000
_cell.length_b   1.000
_cell.length_c   1.000
_cell.angle_alpha   90.00
_cell.angle_beta   90.00
_cell.angle_gamma   90.00
#
_symmetry.space_group_name_H-M   'P 1'
#
loop_
_entity.id
_entity.type
_entity.pdbx_description
1 polymer ?
#
loop_
_entity_poly.entity_id
_entity_poly.type
_entity_poly.pdbx_seq_one_letter_code
_entity_poly.pdbx_strand_id
1 'polypeptide(L)'
;MEVTVMDVAPTVVAIYDVGFAEPRKVAEFRLATDGTVVLTVIDPGGCLVAEQWYDRGVKIYEPLSRIGPDEGTRFLRALLDTPGMSYYRVFDESPRTPPHDLPAVSPWAKTRETGPGDSPPQLRP
;
A
#
# COMPACT_ATOMS: atom_id res chain seq x y z
N MET A 1 18.26 12.97 -11.68
CA MET A 1 17.81 11.57 -11.78
C MET A 1 16.42 11.53 -11.20
N GLU A 2 15.43 11.48 -12.08
CA GLU A 2 14.02 11.59 -11.78
C GLU A 2 13.57 10.29 -11.10
N VAL A 3 13.08 10.39 -9.87
CA VAL A 3 12.50 9.25 -9.16
C VAL A 3 11.15 9.01 -9.80
N THR A 4 11.07 8.09 -10.77
CA THR A 4 9.79 7.55 -11.21
C THR A 4 9.22 6.83 -10.00
N VAL A 5 8.30 7.48 -9.29
CA VAL A 5 7.42 6.82 -8.32
C VAL A 5 6.71 5.74 -9.13
N MET A 6 7.19 4.49 -9.06
CA MET A 6 6.44 3.36 -9.59
C MET A 6 5.11 3.41 -8.86
N ASP A 7 4.05 3.76 -9.59
CA ASP A 7 2.68 3.76 -9.11
C ASP A 7 2.34 2.33 -8.69
N VAL A 8 2.63 1.99 -7.43
CA VAL A 8 2.33 0.67 -6.89
C VAL A 8 0.81 0.57 -6.88
N ALA A 9 0.29 -0.40 -7.63
CA ALA A 9 -1.13 -0.68 -7.69
C ALA A 9 -1.67 -0.89 -6.26
N PRO A 10 -2.70 -0.13 -5.84
CA PRO A 10 -3.26 -0.32 -4.51
C PRO A 10 -3.87 -1.73 -4.40
N THR A 11 -3.60 -2.37 -3.27
CA THR A 11 -4.10 -3.69 -2.88
C THR A 11 -4.95 -3.60 -1.62
N VAL A 12 -4.80 -2.55 -0.81
CA VAL A 12 -5.62 -2.29 0.38
C VAL A 12 -5.97 -0.81 0.46
N VAL A 13 -7.26 -0.50 0.55
CA VAL A 13 -7.76 0.87 0.73
C VAL A 13 -8.69 0.90 1.95
N ALA A 14 -8.43 1.83 2.87
CA ALA A 14 -9.20 1.96 4.11
C ALA A 14 -10.01 3.26 4.14
N ILE A 15 -11.19 3.21 4.75
CA ILE A 15 -11.98 4.40 5.08
C ILE A 15 -11.83 4.68 6.57
N TYR A 16 -11.51 5.92 6.88
CA TYR A 16 -11.45 6.47 8.22
C TYR A 16 -12.55 7.49 8.44
N ASP A 17 -13.28 7.34 9.54
CA ASP A 17 -14.12 8.40 10.10
C ASP A 17 -13.22 9.38 10.86
N VAL A 18 -13.23 10.63 10.42
CA VAL A 18 -12.44 11.74 10.98
C VAL A 18 -13.32 12.74 11.74
N GLY A 19 -14.59 12.42 11.99
CA GLY A 19 -15.51 13.21 12.80
C GLY A 19 -15.25 13.16 14.30
N PHE A 20 -14.32 12.31 14.74
CA PHE A 20 -13.92 12.15 16.14
C PHE A 20 -12.52 12.74 16.42
N ALA A 21 -12.20 12.93 17.70
CA ALA A 21 -10.89 13.43 18.13
C ALA A 21 -9.72 12.56 17.66
N GLU A 22 -9.96 11.25 17.52
CA GLU A 22 -9.03 10.29 16.93
C GLU A 22 -9.68 9.65 15.70
N PRO A 23 -9.03 9.68 14.52
CA PRO A 23 -9.54 9.01 13.33
C PRO A 23 -9.74 7.51 13.58
N ARG A 24 -10.90 6.98 13.17
CA ARG A 24 -11.25 5.57 13.36
C ARG A 24 -11.40 4.88 12.03
N LYS A 25 -10.75 3.73 11.87
CA LYS A 25 -10.94 2.89 10.68
C LYS A 25 -12.33 2.25 10.76
N VAL A 26 -13.16 2.53 9.78
CA VAL A 26 -14.57 2.06 9.74
C VAL A 26 -14.81 1.00 8.69
N ALA A 27 -14.01 0.98 7.62
CA ALA A 27 -14.08 -0.04 6.58
C ALA A 27 -12.74 -0.23 5.87
N GLU A 28 -12.58 -1.39 5.23
CA GLU A 28 -11.42 -1.75 4.43
C GLU A 28 -11.84 -2.48 3.15
N PHE A 29 -11.22 -2.12 2.03
CA PHE A 29 -11.31 -2.79 0.75
C PHE A 29 -9.98 -3.48 0.46
N ARG A 30 -10.02 -4.78 0.18
CA ARG A 30 -8.83 -5.57 -0.15
C ARG A 30 -8.97 -6.22 -1.51
N LEU A 31 -7.88 -6.19 -2.28
CA LEU A 31 -7.77 -6.99 -3.50
C LEU A 31 -7.59 -8.46 -3.13
N ALA A 32 -8.52 -9.30 -3.57
CA ALA A 32 -8.44 -10.75 -3.44
C ALA A 32 -7.55 -11.35 -4.53
N THR A 33 -7.13 -12.60 -4.33
CA THR A 33 -6.26 -13.33 -5.26
C THR A 33 -6.91 -13.63 -6.60
N ASP A 34 -8.24 -13.61 -6.67
CA ASP A 34 -9.01 -13.75 -7.91
C ASP A 34 -9.14 -12.43 -8.70
N GLY A 35 -8.58 -11.34 -8.18
CA GLY A 35 -8.62 -10.02 -8.81
C GLY A 35 -9.86 -9.18 -8.45
N THR A 36 -10.79 -9.71 -7.66
CA THR A 36 -11.94 -8.94 -7.15
C THR A 36 -11.58 -8.16 -5.90
N VAL A 37 -12.41 -7.18 -5.53
CA VAL A 37 -12.29 -6.47 -4.25
C VAL A 37 -13.25 -7.09 -3.24
N VAL A 38 -12.77 -7.29 -2.02
CA VAL A 38 -13.56 -7.71 -0.86
C VAL A 38 -13.66 -6.54 0.12
N LEU A 39 -14.89 -6.21 0.54
CA LEU A 39 -15.16 -5.24 1.60
C LEU A 39 -15.19 -5.94 2.96
N THR A 40 -14.48 -5.37 3.93
CA THR A 40 -14.62 -5.66 5.36
C THR A 40 -15.12 -4.41 6.07
N VAL A 41 -16.32 -4.50 6.65
CA VAL A 41 -16.88 -3.43 7.49
C VAL A 41 -16.40 -3.66 8.93
N ILE A 42 -15.67 -2.69 9.47
CA ILE A 42 -15.10 -2.76 10.83
C ILE A 42 -16.06 -2.15 11.84
N ASP A 43 -16.69 -1.03 11.48
CA ASP A 43 -17.71 -0.38 12.29
C ASP A 43 -18.99 -0.19 11.46
N PRO A 44 -20.03 -1.04 11.66
CA PRO A 44 -21.25 -0.99 10.85
C PRO A 44 -22.12 0.26 11.12
N GLY A 45 -21.90 0.95 12.25
CA GLY A 45 -22.56 2.22 12.54
C GLY A 45 -21.91 3.43 11.87
N GLY A 46 -20.63 3.32 11.49
CA GLY A 46 -19.79 4.44 11.08
C GLY A 46 -19.67 4.64 9.58
N CYS A 47 -20.11 3.72 8.71
CA CYS A 47 -19.80 3.85 7.27
C CYS A 47 -20.76 3.16 6.28
N LEU A 48 -22.02 3.60 6.21
CA LEU A 48 -22.95 3.19 5.14
C LEU A 48 -22.42 3.46 3.72
N VAL A 49 -21.49 4.41 3.58
CA VAL A 49 -20.88 4.75 2.29
C VAL A 49 -19.98 3.64 1.76
N ALA A 50 -19.30 2.87 2.63
CA ALA A 50 -18.45 1.77 2.21
C ALA A 50 -19.26 0.68 1.51
N GLU A 51 -20.36 0.27 2.13
CA GLU A 51 -21.30 -0.70 1.58
C GLU A 51 -21.93 -0.17 0.29
N GLN A 52 -22.30 1.12 0.26
CA GLN A 52 -22.88 1.72 -0.94
C GLN A 52 -21.90 1.72 -2.12
N TRP A 53 -20.62 2.02 -1.91
CA TRP A 53 -19.60 1.96 -2.96
C TRP A 53 -19.34 0.54 -3.42
N TYR A 54 -19.36 -0.42 -2.50
CA TYR A 54 -19.20 -1.83 -2.84
C TYR A 54 -20.36 -2.36 -3.68
N ASP A 55 -21.61 -2.09 -3.27
CA ASP A 55 -22.82 -2.55 -3.96
C ASP A 55 -23.05 -1.84 -5.31
N ARG A 56 -22.87 -0.51 -5.34
CA ARG A 56 -23.28 0.32 -6.48
C ARG A 56 -22.14 0.73 -7.40
N GLY A 57 -20.90 0.51 -6.99
CA GLY A 57 -19.71 1.04 -7.63
C GLY A 57 -19.43 2.51 -7.29
N VAL A 58 -18.18 2.92 -7.50
CA VAL A 58 -17.73 4.31 -7.37
C VAL A 58 -18.05 5.06 -8.65
N LYS A 59 -18.67 6.24 -8.53
CA LYS A 59 -18.93 7.11 -9.67
C LYS A 59 -17.67 7.89 -10.03
N ILE A 60 -17.25 7.76 -11.29
CA ILE A 60 -16.24 8.60 -11.90
C ILE A 60 -16.92 9.60 -12.83
N TYR A 61 -16.46 10.85 -12.80
CA TYR A 61 -16.95 11.92 -13.65
C TYR A 61 -15.89 12.08 -14.75
N GLU A 62 -16.27 11.81 -16.00
CA GLU A 62 -15.44 11.89 -17.23
C GLU A 62 -14.65 10.61 -17.62
N PRO A 63 -15.28 9.70 -18.41
CA PRO A 63 -16.70 9.64 -18.74
C PRO A 63 -17.53 9.28 -17.50
N LEU A 64 -18.80 9.72 -17.46
CA LEU A 64 -19.70 9.32 -16.38
C LEU A 64 -19.87 7.79 -16.42
N SER A 65 -19.18 7.11 -15.51
CA SER A 65 -19.19 5.66 -15.41
C SER A 65 -19.18 5.24 -13.95
N ARG A 66 -19.45 3.96 -13.71
CA ARG A 66 -19.30 3.35 -12.40
C ARG A 66 -18.31 2.22 -12.48
N ILE A 67 -17.35 2.24 -11.56
CA ILE A 67 -16.38 1.16 -11.41
C ILE A 67 -16.87 0.29 -10.25
N GLY A 68 -17.08 -0.99 -10.49
CA GLY A 68 -17.51 -1.97 -9.51
C GLY A 68 -16.34 -2.75 -8.87
N PRO A 69 -16.58 -3.50 -7.77
CA PRO A 69 -15.55 -4.27 -7.08
C PRO A 69 -14.92 -5.37 -7.95
N ASP A 70 -15.63 -5.85 -8.98
CA ASP A 70 -15.13 -6.83 -9.94
C ASP A 70 -14.00 -6.28 -10.84
N GLU A 71 -13.85 -4.95 -10.91
CA GLU A 71 -12.76 -4.31 -11.66
C GLU A 71 -11.45 -4.20 -10.84
N GLY A 72 -11.42 -4.74 -9.62
CA GLY A 72 -10.20 -4.96 -8.85
C GLY A 72 -9.44 -3.67 -8.52
N THR A 73 -8.18 -3.60 -8.96
CA THR A 73 -7.31 -2.43 -8.75
C THR A 73 -7.93 -1.13 -9.27
N ARG A 74 -8.73 -1.16 -10.35
CA ARG A 74 -9.38 0.06 -10.86
C ARG A 74 -10.38 0.62 -9.85
N PHE A 75 -11.12 -0.25 -9.17
CA PHE A 75 -12.03 0.14 -8.11
C PHE A 75 -11.28 0.78 -6.94
N LEU A 76 -10.18 0.17 -6.50
CA LEU A 76 -9.34 0.70 -5.42
C LEU A 76 -8.76 2.08 -5.77
N ARG A 77 -8.32 2.28 -7.01
CA ARG A 77 -7.87 3.60 -7.48
C ARG A 77 -9.01 4.62 -7.51
N ALA A 78 -10.19 4.23 -7.97
CA ALA A 78 -11.36 5.11 -8.00
C ALA A 78 -11.79 5.57 -6.60
N LEU A 79 -11.67 4.69 -5.59
CA LEU A 79 -11.91 5.05 -4.19
C LEU A 79 -10.96 6.14 -3.70
N LEU A 80 -9.68 6.06 -4.07
CA LEU A 80 -8.65 7.04 -3.69
C LEU A 80 -8.83 8.39 -4.40
N ASP A 81 -9.33 8.35 -5.65
CA ASP A 81 -9.61 9.56 -6.44
C ASP A 81 -10.92 10.25 -6.03
N THR A 82 -11.77 9.55 -5.27
CA THR A 82 -13.03 10.12 -4.80
C THR A 82 -12.75 11.30 -3.87
N PRO A 83 -13.36 12.48 -4.12
CA PRO A 83 -13.13 13.66 -3.28
C PRO A 83 -13.48 13.35 -1.83
N GLY A 84 -12.56 13.66 -0.93
CA GLY A 84 -12.75 13.44 0.51
C GLY A 84 -14.02 14.14 1.00
N MET A 85 -14.87 13.41 1.70
CA MET A 85 -16.06 13.96 2.34
C MET A 85 -15.69 14.62 3.67
N SER A 86 -16.53 15.53 4.17
CA SER A 86 -16.26 16.26 5.41
C SER A 86 -16.02 15.38 6.65
N TYR A 87 -16.50 14.13 6.63
CA TYR A 87 -16.44 13.20 7.76
C TYR A 87 -15.61 11.94 7.47
N TYR A 88 -15.25 11.69 6.21
CA TYR A 88 -14.55 10.47 5.81
C TYR A 88 -13.31 10.78 4.99
N ARG A 89 -12.24 10.06 5.30
CA ARG A 89 -11.01 10.05 4.53
C ARG A 89 -10.72 8.65 4.02
N VAL A 90 -10.30 8.56 2.77
CA VAL A 90 -9.90 7.31 2.12
C VAL A 90 -8.38 7.29 2.04
N PHE A 91 -7.76 6.19 2.45
CA PHE A 91 -6.30 6.05 2.47
C PHE A 91 -5.85 4.75 1.81
N ASP A 92 -4.73 4.80 1.10
CA ASP A 92 -4.02 3.62 0.64
C ASP A 92 -3.18 3.03 1.78
N GLU A 93 -3.53 1.81 2.19
CA GLU A 93 -2.81 1.04 3.20
C GLU A 93 -2.06 -0.16 2.59
N SER A 94 -1.87 -0.14 1.28
CA SER A 94 -1.10 -1.15 0.58
C SER A 94 0.31 -1.25 1.17
N PRO A 95 0.84 -2.47 1.39
CA PRO A 95 2.22 -2.62 1.81
C PRO A 95 3.11 -1.98 0.75
N ARG A 96 3.80 -0.90 1.12
CA ARG A 96 4.85 -0.34 0.26
C ARG A 96 5.95 -1.38 0.24
N THR A 97 6.06 -2.14 -0.85
CA THR A 97 7.24 -2.97 -1.06
C THR A 97 8.45 -2.03 -0.97
N PRO A 98 9.33 -2.16 0.04
CA PRO A 98 10.58 -1.44 -0.01
C PRO A 98 11.29 -1.89 -1.31
N PRO A 99 11.96 -1.00 -2.06
CA PRO A 99 12.65 -1.39 -3.28
C PRO A 99 13.60 -2.55 -2.98
N HIS A 100 13.20 -3.75 -3.41
CA HIS A 100 13.93 -4.99 -3.18
C HIS A 100 14.95 -5.15 -4.31
N ASP A 101 15.92 -4.24 -4.36
CA ASP A 101 17.18 -4.45 -5.09
C ASP A 101 18.27 -3.50 -4.57
N LEU A 102 18.65 -3.70 -3.31
CA LEU A 102 20.05 -3.57 -2.93
C LEU A 102 20.32 -4.77 -2.01
N PRO A 103 21.29 -5.66 -2.32
CA PRO A 103 21.77 -6.57 -1.30
C PRO A 103 22.17 -5.70 -0.11
N ALA A 104 21.75 -6.11 1.09
CA ALA A 104 22.00 -5.39 2.33
C ALA A 104 23.50 -5.08 2.48
N VAL A 105 23.94 -3.93 1.96
CA VAL A 105 25.21 -3.33 2.31
C VAL A 105 24.99 -2.74 3.69
N SER A 106 25.12 -3.60 4.70
CA SER A 106 25.26 -3.14 6.07
C SER A 106 26.38 -2.10 6.11
N PRO A 107 26.12 -0.85 6.55
CA PRO A 107 27.18 0.16 6.70
C PRO A 107 28.19 -0.18 7.81
N TRP A 108 28.01 -1.33 8.48
CA TRP A 108 28.89 -1.87 9.51
C TRP A 108 29.55 -3.21 9.17
N ALA A 109 29.49 -3.66 7.92
CA ALA A 109 30.39 -4.72 7.47
C ALA A 109 31.81 -4.14 7.35
N LYS A 110 32.47 -3.94 8.49
CA LYS A 110 33.91 -3.68 8.56
C LYS A 110 34.60 -4.91 7.95
N THR A 111 35.06 -4.71 6.73
CA THR A 111 35.98 -5.54 5.98
C THR A 111 37.08 -6.05 6.92
N ARG A 112 37.23 -7.38 7.00
CA ARG A 112 38.55 -7.96 7.29
C ARG A 112 39.45 -7.51 6.16
N GLU A 113 40.22 -6.46 6.41
CA GLU A 113 41.29 -6.03 5.52
C GLU A 113 42.33 -7.15 5.49
N THR A 114 42.25 -7.97 4.43
CA THR A 114 43.28 -8.93 4.08
C THR A 114 44.20 -8.19 3.13
N GLY A 115 45.20 -7.50 3.68
CA GLY A 115 46.27 -6.90 2.89
C GLY A 115 47.14 -7.99 2.28
N PRO A 116 47.55 -7.88 1.00
CA PRO A 116 48.49 -8.81 0.39
C PRO A 116 49.91 -8.40 0.78
N GLY A 117 50.49 -9.08 1.78
CA GLY A 117 51.91 -8.93 2.09
C GLY A 117 52.25 -9.17 3.56
N ASP A 118 52.27 -10.44 3.99
CA ASP A 118 53.40 -10.96 4.77
C ASP A 118 53.36 -12.50 4.73
N SER A 119 54.25 -13.09 3.96
CA SER A 119 54.51 -14.53 3.98
C SER A 119 55.12 -14.89 5.33
N PRO A 120 54.61 -15.90 6.07
CA PRO A 120 55.31 -16.36 7.26
C PRO A 120 56.63 -17.05 6.88
N PRO A 121 57.77 -16.74 7.54
CA PRO A 121 58.97 -17.55 7.37
C PRO A 121 58.73 -18.94 7.98
N GLN A 122 58.88 -19.97 7.14
CA GLN A 122 58.98 -21.36 7.56
C GLN A 122 60.27 -21.56 8.36
N LEU A 123 60.15 -21.93 9.63
CA LEU A 123 61.18 -22.67 10.36
C LEU A 123 60.51 -23.84 11.09
N ARG A 124 60.70 -25.04 10.52
CA ARG A 124 60.59 -26.35 11.19
C ARG A 124 61.98 -26.71 11.73
N PRO A 125 62.07 -27.77 12.55
CA PRO A 125 61.73 -27.88 13.97
C PRO A 125 62.75 -27.21 14.90
#